data_AF-A0A9D6TU49-F1
#
_entry.id   AF-A0A9D6TU49-F1
#
_cell.length_a   1.000
_cell.length_b   1.000
_cell.length_c   1.000
_cell.angle_alpha   90.00
_cell.angle_beta   90.00
_cell.angle_gamma   90.00
#
_symmetry.space_group_name_H-M   'P 1'
#
loop_
_entity.id
_entity.type
_entity.pdbx_description
1 polymer ?
#
loop_
_entity_poly.entity_id
_entity_poly.type
_entity_poly.pdbx_seq_one_letter_code
_entity_poly.pdbx_strand_id
1 'polypeptide(L)'
;MNLARVGIVVIAILLGAWPVRAQSPAAFRVELDREAVPRGPAVAGYVYNDHLDRVGNVRLRVEILDAAGARVTEAYGWVYGSIPAGGRAYFVVRLTAKGAEYRVSVVSFDWLSRGGP
;
A
#
# COMPACT_ATOMS: atom_id res chain seq x y z
N MET A 1 61.62 -4.20 25.74
CA MET A 1 61.24 -3.35 24.59
C MET A 1 61.10 -4.26 23.39
N ASN A 2 59.86 -4.60 23.02
CA ASN A 2 59.42 -5.05 21.69
C ASN A 2 57.88 -5.11 21.72
N LEU A 3 57.29 -4.20 20.96
CA LEU A 3 55.87 -3.86 20.87
C LEU A 3 55.10 -4.85 19.98
N ALA A 4 53.79 -4.96 20.27
CA ALA A 4 52.67 -5.20 19.35
C ALA A 4 52.62 -6.57 18.65
N ARG A 5 51.45 -7.21 18.53
CA ARG A 5 50.37 -6.76 17.64
C ARG A 5 49.02 -7.30 18.13
N VAL A 6 48.14 -6.39 18.55
CA VAL A 6 46.69 -6.66 18.61
C VAL A 6 46.18 -6.54 17.17
N GLY A 7 45.69 -7.65 16.61
CA GLY A 7 45.06 -7.67 15.29
C GLY A 7 43.68 -7.02 15.38
N ILE A 8 43.52 -5.86 14.75
CA ILE A 8 42.20 -5.24 14.54
C ILE A 8 41.56 -5.94 13.34
N VAL A 9 40.48 -6.69 13.59
CA VAL A 9 39.58 -7.16 12.54
C VAL A 9 38.67 -5.98 12.16
N VAL A 10 38.93 -5.38 11.00
CA VAL A 10 38.02 -4.41 10.40
C VAL A 10 36.94 -5.19 9.65
N ILE A 11 35.75 -5.29 10.24
CA ILE A 11 34.56 -5.72 9.51
C ILE A 11 34.19 -4.56 8.57
N ALA A 12 34.50 -4.73 7.28
CA ALA A 12 34.04 -3.83 6.24
C ALA A 12 32.51 -3.93 6.14
N ILE A 13 31.82 -2.98 6.76
CA ILE A 13 30.41 -2.71 6.49
C ILE A 13 30.37 -2.20 5.06
N LEU A 14 30.05 -3.08 4.12
CA LEU A 14 29.68 -2.69 2.77
C LEU A 14 28.41 -1.82 2.89
N LEU A 15 28.61 -0.51 2.88
CA LEU A 15 27.58 0.49 2.63
C LEU A 15 27.13 0.33 1.18
N GLY A 16 26.43 -0.78 0.90
CA GLY A 16 25.56 -0.87 -0.25
C GLY A 16 24.45 0.14 0.00
N ALA A 17 24.63 1.35 -0.53
CA ALA A 17 23.54 2.27 -0.77
C ALA A 17 22.61 1.57 -1.77
N TRP A 18 21.74 0.69 -1.27
CA TRP A 18 20.56 0.34 -2.02
C TRP A 18 19.89 1.67 -2.37
N PRO A 19 19.51 1.89 -3.63
CA PRO A 19 18.62 3.00 -3.91
C PRO A 19 17.37 2.74 -3.09
N VAL A 20 17.21 3.47 -1.98
CA VAL A 20 15.87 3.74 -1.46
C VAL A 20 15.20 4.44 -2.62
N ARG A 21 14.48 3.67 -3.43
CA ARG A 21 13.55 4.25 -4.38
C ARG A 21 12.62 5.05 -3.50
N ALA A 22 12.75 6.38 -3.56
CA ALA A 22 11.79 7.27 -2.96
C ALA A 22 10.43 6.77 -3.43
N GLN A 23 9.65 6.18 -2.52
CA GLN A 23 8.31 5.74 -2.83
C GLN A 23 7.56 7.01 -3.14
N SER A 24 7.29 7.25 -4.43
CA SER A 24 6.68 8.47 -4.93
C SER A 24 5.48 8.82 -4.04
N PRO A 25 5.45 9.98 -3.38
CA PRO A 25 4.33 10.36 -2.54
C PRO A 25 3.04 10.37 -3.38
N ALA A 26 2.11 9.49 -3.02
CA ALA A 26 0.75 9.30 -3.52
C ALA A 26 0.58 9.21 -5.06
N ALA A 27 1.11 8.15 -5.68
CA ALA A 27 0.66 7.71 -7.01
C ALA A 27 -0.82 7.21 -7.01
N PHE A 28 -1.41 7.00 -5.83
CA PHE A 28 -2.75 6.46 -5.70
C PHE A 28 -3.66 7.39 -4.92
N ARG A 29 -4.86 7.61 -5.46
CA ARG A 29 -5.95 8.30 -4.78
C ARG A 29 -7.09 7.31 -4.58
N VAL A 30 -7.68 7.30 -3.38
CA VAL A 30 -8.82 6.43 -3.06
C VAL A 30 -10.08 7.27 -2.97
N GLU A 31 -11.15 6.78 -3.59
CA GLU A 31 -12.48 7.34 -3.51
C GLU A 31 -13.43 6.27 -3.02
N LEU A 32 -14.26 6.60 -2.01
CA LEU A 32 -15.19 5.66 -1.41
C LEU A 32 -16.57 5.81 -2.06
N ASP A 33 -17.17 4.67 -2.39
CA ASP A 33 -18.59 4.62 -2.74
C ASP A 33 -19.41 4.85 -1.49
N ARG A 34 -20.43 5.71 -1.59
CA ARG A 34 -21.36 6.00 -0.49
C ARG A 34 -22.55 5.04 -0.46
N GLU A 35 -22.69 4.19 -1.47
CA GLU A 35 -23.77 3.21 -1.54
C GLU A 35 -23.52 2.05 -0.58
N ALA A 36 -24.58 1.64 0.11
CA ALA A 36 -24.52 0.51 1.02
C ALA A 36 -24.32 -0.80 0.24
N VAL A 37 -23.30 -1.58 0.63
CA VAL A 37 -23.08 -2.91 0.04
C VAL A 37 -24.09 -3.90 0.65
N PRO A 38 -24.92 -4.61 -0.15
CA PRO A 38 -26.08 -5.37 0.36
C PRO A 38 -25.79 -6.55 1.30
N ARG A 39 -24.55 -7.03 1.38
CA ARG A 39 -24.17 -8.29 2.06
C ARG A 39 -23.29 -8.09 3.29
N GLY A 40 -23.72 -7.23 4.23
CA GLY A 40 -22.99 -6.95 5.48
C GLY A 40 -21.95 -5.83 5.34
N PRO A 41 -21.22 -5.50 6.43
CA PRO A 41 -20.32 -4.34 6.44
C PRO A 41 -19.18 -4.53 5.44
N ALA A 42 -19.04 -3.57 4.54
CA ALA A 42 -18.01 -3.54 3.53
C ALA A 42 -17.68 -2.09 3.19
N VAL A 43 -16.44 -1.86 2.77
CA VAL A 43 -16.05 -0.62 2.09
C VAL A 43 -15.83 -0.94 0.63
N ALA A 44 -16.40 -0.12 -0.24
CA ALA A 44 -16.21 -0.22 -1.67
C ALA A 44 -15.83 1.13 -2.25
N GLY A 45 -15.29 1.12 -3.46
CA GLY A 45 -14.91 2.33 -4.15
C GLY A 45 -13.84 2.10 -5.20
N TYR A 46 -13.13 3.16 -5.55
CA TYR A 46 -12.13 3.16 -6.60
C TYR A 46 -10.76 3.56 -6.08
N VAL A 47 -9.74 2.88 -6.60
CA VAL A 47 -8.36 3.33 -6.50
C VAL A 47 -7.96 3.86 -7.87
N TYR A 48 -7.57 5.13 -7.90
CA TYR A 48 -6.98 5.81 -9.05
C TYR A 48 -5.48 5.60 -9.03
N ASN A 49 -4.89 5.39 -10.19
CA ASN A 49 -3.46 5.34 -10.41
C ASN A 49 -3.05 6.54 -11.26
N ASP A 50 -2.51 7.56 -10.61
CA ASP A 50 -2.05 8.79 -11.25
C ASP A 50 -0.62 8.61 -11.83
N HIS A 51 -0.04 7.41 -11.72
CA HIS A 51 1.23 7.04 -12.36
C HIS A 51 1.05 6.73 -13.86
N LEU A 52 2.16 6.85 -14.60
CA LEU A 52 2.23 6.57 -16.05
C LEU A 52 2.39 5.08 -16.39
N ASP A 53 2.58 4.23 -15.39
CA ASP A 53 2.71 2.78 -15.54
C ASP A 53 1.52 2.08 -14.89
N ARG A 54 1.11 0.96 -15.48
CA ARG A 54 0.07 0.10 -14.94
C ARG A 54 0.56 -0.56 -13.66
N VAL A 55 -0.34 -0.84 -12.72
CA VAL A 55 -0.02 -1.64 -11.54
C VAL A 55 -0.96 -2.81 -11.37
N GLY A 56 -0.45 -3.91 -10.81
CA GLY A 56 -1.18 -5.12 -10.46
C GLY A 56 -1.03 -5.46 -8.99
N ASN A 57 -1.71 -6.51 -8.54
CA ASN A 57 -1.61 -7.03 -7.18
C ASN A 57 -1.70 -5.92 -6.12
N VAL A 58 -2.64 -4.99 -6.31
CA VAL A 58 -2.80 -3.82 -5.44
C VAL A 58 -3.54 -4.26 -4.19
N ARG A 59 -2.82 -4.31 -3.07
CA ARG A 59 -3.36 -4.66 -1.76
C ARG A 59 -3.73 -3.42 -0.98
N LEU A 60 -4.91 -3.46 -0.38
CA LEU A 60 -5.46 -2.40 0.43
C LEU A 60 -5.50 -2.79 1.89
N ARG A 61 -5.30 -1.78 2.75
CA ARG A 61 -5.65 -1.83 4.17
C ARG A 61 -6.77 -0.85 4.43
N VAL A 62 -7.80 -1.33 5.12
CA VAL A 62 -8.93 -0.54 5.58
C VAL A 62 -8.86 -0.48 7.09
N GLU A 63 -8.51 0.69 7.64
CA GLU A 63 -8.62 0.94 9.08
C GLU A 63 -10.08 1.32 9.40
N ILE A 64 -10.62 0.68 10.43
CA ILE A 64 -11.98 0.92 10.92
C ILE A 64 -11.86 1.78 12.18
N LEU A 65 -12.41 2.98 12.12
CA LEU A 65 -12.23 4.01 13.14
C LEU A 65 -13.51 4.19 13.97
N ASP A 66 -13.34 4.49 15.25
CA ASP A 66 -14.44 4.96 16.11
C ASP A 66 -14.74 6.44 15.88
N ALA A 67 -15.73 6.98 16.60
CA ALA A 67 -16.14 8.37 16.48
C ALA A 67 -15.07 9.38 16.96
N ALA A 68 -14.07 8.94 17.73
CA ALA A 68 -12.94 9.76 18.14
C ALA A 68 -11.78 9.69 17.12
N GLY A 69 -11.93 8.92 16.03
CA GLY A 69 -10.91 8.71 15.01
C GLY A 69 -9.84 7.69 15.40
N ALA A 70 -10.02 6.96 16.52
CA ALA A 70 -9.09 5.93 16.91
C ALA A 70 -9.35 4.63 16.12
N ARG A 71 -8.27 3.96 15.69
CA ARG A 71 -8.39 2.68 15.00
C ARG A 71 -8.81 1.59 15.99
N VAL A 72 -10.00 1.03 15.77
CA VAL A 72 -10.52 -0.09 16.55
C VAL A 72 -10.02 -1.43 15.99
N THR A 73 -10.02 -1.56 14.66
CA THR A 73 -9.52 -2.76 13.97
C THR A 73 -9.20 -2.44 12.50
N GLU A 74 -8.80 -3.44 11.73
CA GLU A 74 -8.48 -3.32 10.32
C GLU A 74 -8.87 -4.54 9.50
N ALA A 75 -9.04 -4.33 8.20
CA ALA A 75 -9.25 -5.37 7.22
C ALA A 75 -8.32 -5.18 6.02
N TYR A 76 -8.07 -6.26 5.29
CA TYR A 76 -7.26 -6.25 4.07
C TYR A 76 -8.06 -6.78 2.90
N GLY A 77 -7.79 -6.23 1.73
CA GLY A 77 -8.40 -6.69 0.49
C GLY A 77 -7.57 -6.30 -0.72
N TRP A 78 -8.17 -6.50 -1.89
CA TRP A 78 -7.51 -6.27 -3.17
C TRP A 78 -8.37 -5.39 -4.05
N VAL A 79 -7.71 -4.59 -4.88
CA VAL A 79 -8.35 -4.00 -6.05
C VAL A 79 -8.63 -5.11 -7.06
N TYR A 80 -9.76 -5.02 -7.77
CA TYR A 80 -10.10 -5.96 -8.82
C TYR A 80 -9.21 -5.73 -10.04
N GLY A 81 -8.37 -6.73 -10.34
CA GLY A 81 -7.48 -6.71 -11.48
C GLY A 81 -6.33 -5.71 -11.34
N SER A 82 -5.82 -5.26 -12.48
CA SER A 82 -4.78 -4.22 -12.56
C SER A 82 -5.39 -2.84 -12.71
N ILE A 83 -4.72 -1.80 -12.22
CA ILE A 83 -5.08 -0.41 -12.45
C ILE A 83 -4.26 0.13 -13.63
N PRO A 84 -4.89 0.53 -14.76
CA PRO A 84 -4.19 1.15 -15.87
C PRO A 84 -3.45 2.43 -15.45
N ALA A 85 -2.47 2.85 -16.25
CA ALA A 85 -1.83 4.16 -16.11
C ALA A 85 -2.85 5.29 -16.29
N GLY A 86 -2.87 6.27 -15.38
CA GLY A 86 -3.88 7.34 -15.34
C GLY A 86 -5.32 6.84 -15.11
N GLY A 87 -5.51 5.56 -14.80
CA GLY A 87 -6.80 4.90 -14.73
C GLY A 87 -7.30 4.69 -13.31
N ARG A 88 -8.39 3.95 -13.17
CA ARG A 88 -8.92 3.49 -11.87
C ARG A 88 -9.42 2.06 -11.95
N ALA A 89 -9.46 1.38 -10.82
CA ALA A 89 -10.12 0.10 -10.71
C ALA A 89 -10.88 -0.01 -9.38
N TYR A 90 -11.91 -0.86 -9.40
CA TYR A 90 -12.86 -1.01 -8.30
C TYR A 90 -12.32 -1.93 -7.21
N PHE A 91 -12.78 -1.76 -5.98
CA PHE A 91 -12.54 -2.70 -4.90
C PHE A 91 -13.79 -2.87 -4.04
N VAL A 92 -13.87 -4.02 -3.37
CA VAL A 92 -14.78 -4.25 -2.24
C VAL A 92 -14.00 -5.00 -1.18
N VAL A 93 -13.88 -4.42 0.02
CA VAL A 93 -13.28 -5.08 1.19
C VAL A 93 -14.38 -5.38 2.19
N ARG A 94 -14.56 -6.66 2.50
CA ARG A 94 -15.47 -7.11 3.57
C ARG A 94 -14.85 -6.80 4.91
N LEU A 95 -15.68 -6.29 5.82
CA LEU A 95 -15.26 -5.96 7.17
C LEU A 95 -15.82 -6.99 8.15
N THR A 96 -15.14 -7.16 9.27
CA THR A 96 -15.60 -7.96 10.40
C THR A 96 -16.41 -7.14 11.41
N ALA A 97 -16.36 -5.81 11.32
CA ALA A 97 -17.07 -4.87 12.18
C ALA A 97 -17.47 -3.60 11.42
N LYS A 98 -18.40 -2.82 12.00
CA LYS A 98 -18.73 -1.47 11.54
C LYS A 98 -17.90 -0.43 12.30
N GLY A 99 -17.50 0.65 11.62
CA GLY A 99 -16.89 1.83 12.22
C GLY A 99 -17.74 3.08 12.00
N ALA A 100 -17.38 4.17 12.67
CA ALA A 100 -17.90 5.50 12.39
C ALA A 100 -17.28 6.08 11.11
N GLU A 101 -16.02 5.76 10.86
CA GLU A 101 -15.26 6.17 9.67
C GLU A 101 -14.32 5.05 9.20
N TYR A 102 -13.92 5.11 7.92
CA TYR A 102 -12.99 4.18 7.32
C TYR A 102 -11.84 4.92 6.64
N ARG A 103 -10.61 4.49 6.89
CA ARG A 103 -9.42 4.99 6.18
C ARG A 103 -8.85 3.89 5.30
N VAL A 104 -8.75 4.14 4.00
CA VAL A 104 -8.23 3.18 3.03
C VAL A 104 -6.87 3.62 2.52
N SER A 105 -5.92 2.71 2.49
CA SER A 105 -4.57 2.94 1.98
C SER A 105 -4.10 1.78 1.11
N VAL A 106 -3.29 2.08 0.09
CA VAL A 106 -2.55 1.08 -0.67
C VAL A 106 -1.31 0.69 0.13
N VAL A 107 -1.16 -0.61 0.43
CA VAL A 107 -0.03 -1.11 1.24
C VAL A 107 1.00 -1.88 0.43
N SER A 108 0.62 -2.45 -0.71
CA SER A 108 1.55 -3.09 -1.65
C SER A 108 0.96 -3.12 -3.06
N PHE A 109 1.82 -3.19 -4.06
CA PHE A 109 1.45 -3.31 -5.48
C PHE A 109 2.68 -3.75 -6.29
N ASP A 110 2.42 -4.27 -7.49
CA ASP A 110 3.45 -4.62 -8.46
C ASP A 110 3.37 -3.67 -9.67
N TRP A 111 4.53 -3.18 -10.12
CA TRP A 111 4.62 -2.45 -11.38
C TRP A 111 4.44 -3.41 -12.56
N LEU A 112 3.51 -3.09 -13.44
CA LEU A 112 3.33 -3.77 -14.71
C LEU A 112 3.82 -2.82 -15.80
N SER A 113 4.91 -3.19 -16.47
CA SER A 113 5.45 -2.44 -17.60
C SER A 113 4.34 -2.14 -18.62
N ARG A 114 4.46 -1.02 -19.35
CA ARG A 114 3.67 -0.79 -20.56
C ARG A 114 3.77 -2.04 -21.43
N GLY A 115 2.64 -2.68 -21.75
CA GLY A 115 2.62 -3.65 -22.84
C GLY A 115 3.20 -2.95 -24.06
N GLY A 116 4.32 -3.48 -24.58
CA GLY A 116 4.86 -3.04 -25.87
C GLY A 116 3.87 -3.35 -27.00
N PRO A 117 3.99 -2.65 -28.15
CA PRO A 117 3.08 -2.80 -29.29
C PRO A 117 2.95 -4.25 -29.78
#